data_AF-A0A7C6WYX6-F1
#
_entry.id   AF-A0A7C6WYX6-F1
#
_cell.length_a   1.000
_cell.length_b   1.000
_cell.length_c   1.000
_cell.angle_alpha   90.00
_cell.angle_beta   90.00
_cell.angle_gamma   90.00
#
_symmetry.space_group_name_H-M   'P 1'
#
loop_
_entity.id
_entity.type
_entity.pdbx_description
1 polymer ?
#
loop_
_entity_poly.entity_id
_entity_poly.type
_entity_poly.pdbx_seq_one_letter_code
_entity_poly.pdbx_strand_id
1 'polypeptide(L)'
;MTHWKKEYPDIKFIYCVNFPNHGWKGGLAYYELVDKYGRGDFYEEFQAVLSAAEKAGVKFYGLLADNPYDYATGKRYSSQKKLIANINWTARLLDLEREVKSKGLVFALYFNSETPGTEGPEGEYYRQTISYLNDYTKHGGKPDINSIESWYKYPLESVPESEKYSMTYIVKDVIKQIKFGQKAGLSSIDLSNKNPVVNTTYVDNWQFEGKVDGWIDQSDIEEMRSVDGALYINCNGNDPYILSPERLNINAKSYKRLHIRIKNMTRSTSLRVFFITNADSNMDEQKSYVAPLTSGDSGYTDVYIDLASNSLWKGIITRLRIDPGDQPGEVYIDSISLE
;
A
#
# COMPACT_ATOMS: atom_id res chain seq x y z
N MET A 1 6.58 23.48 19.28
CA MET A 1 6.35 22.33 20.21
C MET A 1 5.86 22.74 21.59
N THR A 2 6.20 23.92 22.13
CA THR A 2 5.77 24.40 23.46
C THR A 2 4.25 24.51 23.62
N HIS A 3 3.51 24.94 22.59
CA HIS A 3 2.04 25.00 22.63
C HIS A 3 1.41 23.60 22.74
N TRP A 4 1.85 22.66 21.90
CA TRP A 4 1.38 21.27 21.90
C TRP A 4 1.62 20.55 23.22
N LYS A 5 2.77 20.78 23.88
CA LYS A 5 3.05 20.16 25.19
C LYS A 5 2.09 20.59 26.30
N LYS A 6 1.55 21.81 26.22
CA LYS A 6 0.62 22.32 27.22
C LYS A 6 -0.77 21.71 27.03
N GLU A 7 -1.22 21.63 25.79
CA GLU A 7 -2.56 21.12 25.44
C GLU A 7 -2.61 19.58 25.40
N TYR A 8 -1.49 18.93 25.04
CA TYR A 8 -1.40 17.48 24.82
C TYR A 8 -0.09 16.93 25.41
N PRO A 9 0.02 16.83 26.75
CA PRO A 9 1.27 16.43 27.41
C PRO A 9 1.72 15.00 27.07
N ASP A 10 0.81 14.14 26.61
CA ASP A 10 1.10 12.74 26.29
C ASP A 10 1.68 12.54 24.87
N ILE A 11 1.67 13.57 24.01
CA ILE A 11 2.24 13.47 22.66
C ILE A 11 3.76 13.39 22.75
N LYS A 12 4.30 12.31 22.17
CA LYS A 12 5.72 12.04 22.05
C LYS A 12 6.20 12.35 20.65
N PHE A 13 7.39 12.93 20.54
CA PHE A 13 8.02 13.23 19.25
C PHE A 13 9.18 12.29 18.99
N ILE A 14 9.16 11.64 17.83
CA ILE A 14 10.25 10.78 17.36
C ILE A 14 10.90 11.46 16.16
N TYR A 15 12.22 11.58 16.18
CA TYR A 15 12.98 12.11 15.06
C TYR A 15 13.17 11.02 14.01
N CYS A 16 12.56 11.16 12.83
CA CYS A 16 12.72 10.21 11.74
C CYS A 16 13.89 10.62 10.83
N VAL A 17 14.75 9.67 10.47
CA VAL A 17 15.86 9.89 9.52
C VAL A 17 15.82 8.84 8.42
N ASN A 18 15.90 9.28 7.16
CA ASN A 18 16.20 8.40 6.02
C ASN A 18 17.72 8.16 5.96
N PHE A 19 18.19 7.22 6.78
CA PHE A 19 19.58 7.07 7.15
C PHE A 19 20.55 6.77 5.98
N PRO A 20 20.17 6.02 4.92
CA PRO A 20 21.04 5.80 3.77
C PRO A 20 21.47 7.07 3.04
N ASN A 21 20.67 8.13 3.11
CA ASN A 21 20.93 9.40 2.40
C ASN A 21 21.97 10.29 3.08
N HIS A 22 22.49 9.90 4.24
CA HIS A 22 23.46 10.69 5.00
C HIS A 22 24.76 9.92 5.19
N GLY A 23 25.86 10.61 5.47
CA GLY A 23 27.07 10.05 6.04
C GLY A 23 26.87 9.68 7.52
N TRP A 24 27.86 9.01 8.12
CA TRP A 24 27.82 8.68 9.54
C TRP A 24 29.23 8.62 10.14
N LYS A 25 29.52 9.52 11.09
CA LYS A 25 30.79 9.56 11.85
C LYS A 25 32.03 9.62 10.94
N GLY A 26 31.98 10.50 9.94
CA GLY A 26 32.98 10.69 8.89
C GLY A 26 32.89 9.66 7.74
N GLY A 27 31.99 8.68 7.84
CA GLY A 27 31.73 7.68 6.80
C GLY A 27 30.84 8.21 5.68
N LEU A 28 30.99 7.63 4.48
CA LEU A 28 30.24 8.01 3.27
C LEU A 28 28.75 7.66 3.36
N ALA A 29 27.92 8.37 2.62
CA ALA A 29 26.50 8.01 2.44
C ALA A 29 26.33 6.84 1.46
N TYR A 30 25.12 6.27 1.41
CA TYR A 30 24.82 5.22 0.44
C TYR A 30 24.82 5.79 -0.99
N TYR A 31 24.26 6.98 -1.18
CA TYR A 31 24.26 7.69 -2.46
C TYR A 31 25.17 8.91 -2.39
N GLU A 32 25.82 9.22 -3.51
CA GLU A 32 26.35 10.56 -3.74
C GLU A 32 25.16 11.44 -4.12
N LEU A 33 24.81 12.39 -3.24
CA LEU A 33 23.68 13.30 -3.42
C LEU A 33 24.21 14.73 -3.61
N VAL A 34 24.33 15.50 -2.53
CA VAL A 34 25.00 16.82 -2.57
C VAL A 34 26.50 16.60 -2.78
N ASP A 35 27.07 15.65 -2.04
CA ASP A 35 28.42 15.14 -2.22
C ASP A 35 28.48 13.65 -1.80
N LYS A 36 29.68 13.11 -1.64
CA LYS A 36 29.92 11.71 -1.22
C LYS A 36 29.37 11.36 0.18
N TYR A 37 29.08 12.36 1.01
CA TYR A 37 28.42 12.24 2.32
C TYR A 37 26.90 12.40 2.20
N GLY A 38 26.34 12.42 0.98
CA GLY A 38 24.90 12.43 0.75
C GLY A 38 24.33 13.81 1.05
N ARG A 39 23.50 13.91 2.11
CA ARG A 39 22.95 15.17 2.65
C ARG A 39 23.80 15.78 3.78
N GLY A 40 24.93 15.17 4.12
CA GLY A 40 25.82 15.57 5.21
C GLY A 40 26.05 14.45 6.22
N ASP A 41 26.83 14.71 7.27
CA ASP A 41 27.08 13.72 8.32
C ASP A 41 25.96 13.73 9.36
N PHE A 42 25.20 12.63 9.42
CA PHE A 42 24.06 12.55 10.32
C PHE A 42 24.48 12.54 11.81
N TYR A 43 25.71 12.14 12.14
CA TYR A 43 26.16 12.20 13.53
C TYR A 43 26.24 13.65 14.01
N GLU A 44 26.82 14.53 13.20
CA GLU A 44 26.93 15.96 13.51
C GLU A 44 25.54 16.62 13.56
N GLU A 45 24.69 16.33 12.58
CA GLU A 45 23.30 16.79 12.53
C GLU A 45 22.55 16.35 13.80
N PHE A 46 22.65 15.08 14.18
CA PHE A 46 21.97 14.53 15.33
C PHE A 46 22.40 15.20 16.64
N GLN A 47 23.70 15.41 16.86
CA GLN A 47 24.17 16.14 18.06
C GLN A 47 23.67 17.61 18.06
N ALA A 48 23.72 18.28 16.91
CA ALA A 48 23.29 19.66 16.79
C ALA A 48 21.79 19.82 17.06
N VAL A 49 20.96 18.94 16.49
CA VAL A 49 19.50 18.91 16.69
C VAL A 49 19.15 18.64 18.15
N LEU A 50 19.79 17.65 18.79
CA LEU A 50 19.53 17.37 20.20
C LEU A 50 19.92 18.55 21.11
N SER A 51 21.08 19.18 20.86
CA SER A 51 21.50 20.36 21.63
C SER A 51 20.56 21.56 21.44
N ALA A 52 20.10 21.81 20.22
CA ALA A 52 19.15 22.87 19.94
C ALA A 52 17.78 22.59 20.58
N ALA A 53 17.30 21.34 20.51
CA ALA A 53 16.06 20.92 21.15
C ALA A 53 16.11 21.09 22.67
N GLU A 54 17.20 20.68 23.31
CA GLU A 54 17.41 20.85 24.75
C GLU A 54 17.36 22.32 25.16
N LYS A 55 18.08 23.20 24.45
CA LYS A 55 18.04 24.66 24.67
C LYS A 55 16.63 25.25 24.52
N ALA A 56 15.82 24.68 23.63
CA ALA A 56 14.45 25.07 23.40
C ALA A 56 13.43 24.42 24.37
N GLY A 57 13.88 23.60 25.33
CA GLY A 57 13.00 22.86 26.23
C GLY A 57 12.16 21.77 25.53
N VAL A 58 12.62 21.31 24.36
CA VAL A 58 12.03 20.22 23.59
C VAL A 58 12.79 18.94 23.89
N LYS A 59 12.05 17.85 24.13
CA LYS A 59 12.64 16.53 24.36
C LYS A 59 12.07 15.57 23.35
N PHE A 60 12.93 14.99 22.52
CA PHE A 60 12.56 13.86 21.69
C PHE A 60 12.38 12.61 22.56
N TYR A 61 11.38 11.81 22.24
CA TYR A 61 11.16 10.50 22.85
C TYR A 61 12.13 9.47 22.27
N GLY A 62 12.42 9.57 20.98
CA GLY A 62 13.24 8.59 20.28
C GLY A 62 13.71 9.06 18.91
N LEU A 63 14.43 8.17 18.25
CA LEU A 63 14.78 8.26 16.84
C LEU A 63 14.19 7.04 16.11
N LEU A 64 13.64 7.28 14.91
CA LEU A 64 13.18 6.25 13.99
C LEU A 64 14.09 6.23 12.78
N ALA A 65 14.78 5.11 12.59
CA ALA A 65 15.62 4.90 11.43
C ALA A 65 14.78 4.34 10.28
N ASP A 66 14.67 5.10 9.20
CA ASP A 66 14.23 4.64 7.90
C ASP A 66 15.45 4.18 7.10
N ASN A 67 15.62 2.85 7.03
CA ASN A 67 16.75 2.20 6.38
C ASN A 67 16.31 0.84 5.83
N PRO A 68 15.74 0.77 4.62
CA PRO A 68 15.21 -0.48 4.08
C PRO A 68 16.25 -1.60 3.96
N TYR A 69 15.79 -2.84 3.92
CA TYR A 69 16.65 -4.03 4.04
C TYR A 69 17.74 -4.13 2.96
N ASP A 70 17.43 -3.74 1.74
CA ASP A 70 18.35 -3.72 0.62
C ASP A 70 19.47 -2.68 0.78
N TYR A 71 19.24 -1.61 1.56
CA TYR A 71 20.30 -0.71 2.03
C TYR A 71 21.10 -1.33 3.17
N ALA A 72 20.42 -1.89 4.18
CA ALA A 72 21.06 -2.54 5.34
C ALA A 72 22.01 -3.69 4.95
N THR A 73 21.76 -4.31 3.80
CA THR A 73 22.57 -5.41 3.23
C THR A 73 23.49 -4.97 2.09
N GLY A 74 23.48 -3.70 1.69
CA GLY A 74 24.32 -3.19 0.59
C GLY A 74 23.95 -3.74 -0.80
N LYS A 75 22.73 -4.26 -0.97
CA LYS A 75 22.24 -4.88 -2.22
C LYS A 75 21.55 -3.88 -3.13
N ARG A 76 21.10 -2.74 -2.61
CA ARG A 76 20.47 -1.68 -3.40
C ARG A 76 21.49 -1.01 -4.32
N TYR A 77 21.05 -0.57 -5.50
CA TYR A 77 21.86 0.25 -6.40
C TYR A 77 22.35 1.53 -5.71
N SER A 78 23.59 1.96 -6.00
CA SER A 78 24.19 3.22 -5.54
C SER A 78 24.95 3.90 -6.69
N SER A 79 24.85 5.23 -6.75
CA SER A 79 25.64 6.08 -7.65
C SER A 79 27.14 6.04 -7.35
N GLN A 80 27.54 5.71 -6.12
CA GLN A 80 28.93 5.64 -5.67
C GLN A 80 29.37 4.23 -5.24
N LYS A 81 28.78 3.18 -5.84
CA LYS A 81 28.98 1.76 -5.50
C LYS A 81 30.45 1.34 -5.27
N LYS A 82 31.41 1.88 -6.04
CA LYS A 82 32.84 1.57 -5.89
C LYS A 82 33.43 2.09 -4.58
N LEU A 83 33.03 3.28 -4.14
CA LEU A 83 33.56 3.92 -2.93
C LEU A 83 33.03 3.25 -1.66
N ILE A 84 31.81 2.72 -1.72
CA ILE A 84 31.11 2.15 -0.57
C ILE A 84 31.20 0.62 -0.46
N ALA A 85 31.93 -0.04 -1.38
CA ALA A 85 31.94 -1.49 -1.52
C ALA A 85 32.36 -2.26 -0.25
N ASN A 86 33.17 -1.63 0.61
CA ASN A 86 33.71 -2.23 1.84
C ASN A 86 32.96 -1.76 3.10
N ILE A 87 31.89 -0.98 2.98
CA ILE A 87 31.12 -0.52 4.13
C ILE A 87 30.21 -1.65 4.61
N ASN A 88 30.31 -1.99 5.90
CA ASN A 88 29.36 -2.88 6.54
C ASN A 88 28.12 -2.09 6.98
N TRP A 89 27.10 -2.09 6.14
CA TRP A 89 25.85 -1.35 6.33
C TRP A 89 25.06 -1.79 7.57
N THR A 90 25.04 -3.09 7.87
CA THR A 90 24.38 -3.60 9.08
C THR A 90 25.11 -3.11 10.34
N ALA A 91 26.44 -3.19 10.37
CA ALA A 91 27.23 -2.71 11.51
C ALA A 91 27.05 -1.20 11.74
N ARG A 92 26.92 -0.42 10.65
CA ARG A 92 26.63 1.00 10.71
C ARG A 92 25.26 1.29 11.33
N LEU A 93 24.21 0.57 10.93
CA LEU A 93 22.88 0.73 11.53
C LEU A 93 22.84 0.32 13.00
N LEU A 94 23.59 -0.72 13.40
CA LEU A 94 23.75 -1.11 14.80
C LEU A 94 24.51 -0.04 15.60
N ASP A 95 25.43 0.71 14.97
CA ASP A 95 26.10 1.83 15.61
C ASP A 95 25.16 3.01 15.86
N LEU A 96 24.27 3.30 14.93
CA LEU A 96 23.20 4.29 15.14
C LEU A 96 22.30 3.90 16.33
N GLU A 97 21.86 2.63 16.42
CA GLU A 97 21.07 2.15 17.55
C GLU A 97 21.80 2.40 18.89
N ARG A 98 23.08 2.02 18.98
CA ARG A 98 23.89 2.23 20.19
C ARG A 98 24.02 3.71 20.54
N GLU A 99 24.28 4.55 19.55
CA GLU A 99 24.41 6.00 19.75
C GLU A 99 23.10 6.59 20.30
N VAL A 100 21.95 6.30 19.68
CA VAL A 100 20.64 6.78 20.11
C VAL A 100 20.34 6.34 21.54
N LYS A 101 20.55 5.06 21.85
CA LYS A 101 20.34 4.52 23.20
C LYS A 101 21.29 5.10 24.23
N SER A 102 22.53 5.43 23.87
CA SER A 102 23.49 6.10 24.76
C SER A 102 23.01 7.49 25.20
N LYS A 103 22.13 8.14 24.42
CA LYS A 103 21.48 9.41 24.78
C LYS A 103 20.20 9.22 25.60
N GLY A 104 19.86 7.99 25.98
CA GLY A 104 18.63 7.66 26.71
C GLY A 104 17.36 7.81 25.88
N LEU A 105 17.48 7.73 24.54
CA LEU A 105 16.37 7.81 23.61
C LEU A 105 15.91 6.42 23.18
N VAL A 106 14.62 6.29 22.89
CA VAL A 106 14.05 5.09 22.24
C VAL A 106 14.59 4.98 20.82
N PHE A 107 15.06 3.80 20.43
CA PHE A 107 15.41 3.50 19.05
C PHE A 107 14.30 2.69 18.38
N ALA A 108 13.70 3.27 17.34
CA ALA A 108 12.73 2.63 16.48
C ALA A 108 13.36 2.33 15.12
N LEU A 109 12.96 1.22 14.49
CA LEU A 109 13.44 0.84 13.17
C LEU A 109 12.25 0.45 12.28
N TYR A 110 12.23 0.98 11.06
CA TYR A 110 11.37 0.44 10.01
C TYR A 110 11.94 -0.87 9.47
N PHE A 111 11.14 -1.92 9.52
CA PHE A 111 11.38 -3.17 8.81
C PHE A 111 10.57 -3.14 7.53
N ASN A 112 11.24 -2.80 6.43
CA ASN A 112 10.70 -2.77 5.08
C ASN A 112 11.81 -3.12 4.07
N SER A 113 11.46 -3.16 2.78
CA SER A 113 12.42 -3.42 1.71
C SER A 113 11.99 -2.71 0.43
N GLU A 114 12.87 -1.89 -0.12
CA GLU A 114 12.52 -0.99 -1.22
C GLU A 114 12.33 -1.73 -2.53
N THR A 115 13.36 -2.46 -2.95
CA THR A 115 13.37 -3.12 -4.26
C THR A 115 12.15 -4.04 -4.46
N PRO A 116 11.85 -5.01 -3.57
CA PRO A 116 10.65 -5.81 -3.72
C PRO A 116 9.37 -5.06 -3.35
N GLY A 117 9.43 -4.03 -2.49
CA GLY A 117 8.28 -3.16 -2.20
C GLY A 117 7.81 -2.39 -3.43
N THR A 118 8.72 -2.05 -4.33
CA THR A 118 8.44 -1.28 -5.54
C THR A 118 8.10 -2.18 -6.73
N GLU A 119 8.89 -3.24 -6.95
CA GLU A 119 8.87 -4.02 -8.20
C GLU A 119 8.69 -5.54 -8.00
N GLY A 120 8.85 -6.04 -6.78
CA GLY A 120 8.90 -7.48 -6.50
C GLY A 120 7.54 -8.11 -6.32
N PRO A 121 7.44 -9.45 -6.34
CA PRO A 121 6.24 -10.11 -5.84
C PRO A 121 6.05 -9.79 -4.35
N GLU A 122 4.80 -9.71 -3.91
CA GLU A 122 4.43 -9.46 -2.51
C GLU A 122 5.08 -10.45 -1.53
N GLY A 123 5.24 -11.70 -1.96
CA GLY A 123 5.96 -12.74 -1.21
C GLY A 123 7.44 -12.40 -0.99
N GLU A 124 8.10 -11.73 -1.94
CA GLU A 124 9.48 -11.28 -1.77
C GLU A 124 9.57 -10.12 -0.78
N TYR A 125 8.62 -9.19 -0.83
CA TYR A 125 8.56 -8.09 0.14
C TYR A 125 8.36 -8.64 1.56
N TYR A 126 7.43 -9.56 1.75
CA TYR A 126 7.26 -10.28 3.03
C TYR A 126 8.55 -11.00 3.44
N ARG A 127 9.16 -11.77 2.52
CA ARG A 127 10.40 -12.51 2.81
C ARG A 127 11.51 -11.59 3.29
N GLN A 128 11.71 -10.47 2.61
CA GLN A 128 12.77 -9.52 2.93
C GLN A 128 12.47 -8.75 4.21
N THR A 129 11.22 -8.37 4.46
CA THR A 129 10.81 -7.73 5.72
C THR A 129 11.07 -8.64 6.93
N ILE A 130 10.70 -9.92 6.85
CA ILE A 130 10.98 -10.89 7.91
C ILE A 130 12.48 -11.23 8.02
N SER A 131 13.18 -11.34 6.88
CA SER A 131 14.63 -11.55 6.86
C SER A 131 15.36 -10.39 7.52
N TYR A 132 14.92 -9.16 7.31
CA TYR A 132 15.53 -7.99 7.91
C TYR A 132 15.45 -8.05 9.43
N LEU A 133 14.26 -8.33 9.98
CA LEU A 133 14.10 -8.54 11.42
C LEU A 133 15.02 -9.63 11.96
N ASN A 134 15.07 -10.77 11.28
CA ASN A 134 15.89 -11.91 11.68
C ASN A 134 17.39 -11.59 11.65
N ASP A 135 17.88 -10.99 10.57
CA ASP A 135 19.29 -10.69 10.39
C ASP A 135 19.74 -9.54 11.28
N TYR A 136 18.93 -8.49 11.46
CA TYR A 136 19.24 -7.40 12.39
C TYR A 136 19.38 -7.93 13.83
N THR A 137 18.42 -8.75 14.27
CA THR A 137 18.44 -9.37 15.61
C THR A 137 19.62 -10.34 15.76
N LYS A 138 19.92 -11.14 14.73
CA LYS A 138 21.06 -12.07 14.71
C LYS A 138 22.39 -11.36 14.90
N HIS A 139 22.55 -10.15 14.36
CA HIS A 139 23.75 -9.34 14.54
C HIS A 139 23.74 -8.49 15.82
N GLY A 140 22.77 -8.71 16.71
CA GLY A 140 22.70 -8.09 18.03
C GLY A 140 21.82 -6.84 18.11
N GLY A 141 21.14 -6.46 17.02
CA GLY A 141 20.20 -5.33 17.01
C GLY A 141 18.96 -5.63 17.86
N LYS A 142 18.47 -4.63 18.59
CA LYS A 142 17.36 -4.80 19.54
C LYS A 142 16.51 -3.53 19.61
N PRO A 143 15.86 -3.11 18.52
CA PRO A 143 15.11 -1.86 18.52
C PRO A 143 13.99 -1.93 19.57
N ASP A 144 13.77 -0.81 20.25
CA ASP A 144 12.74 -0.68 21.28
C ASP A 144 11.35 -0.67 20.63
N ILE A 145 11.25 -0.19 19.39
CA ILE A 145 10.04 -0.22 18.57
C ILE A 145 10.39 -0.87 17.21
N ASN A 146 9.70 -1.96 16.90
CA ASN A 146 9.76 -2.62 15.60
C ASN A 146 8.57 -2.12 14.78
N SER A 147 8.82 -1.26 13.79
CA SER A 147 7.76 -0.69 12.94
C SER A 147 7.74 -1.40 11.60
N ILE A 148 6.61 -2.01 11.25
CA ILE A 148 6.43 -2.64 9.93
C ILE A 148 5.70 -1.62 9.07
N GLU A 149 6.32 -1.20 7.98
CA GLU A 149 5.92 0.00 7.22
C GLU A 149 6.18 -0.22 5.73
N SER A 150 5.37 0.37 4.85
CA SER A 150 5.70 0.42 3.43
C SER A 150 5.25 1.72 2.79
N TRP A 151 6.21 2.41 2.16
CA TRP A 151 5.95 3.56 1.29
C TRP A 151 5.76 3.14 -0.17
N TYR A 152 5.79 1.85 -0.44
CA TYR A 152 5.84 1.27 -1.78
C TYR A 152 4.55 0.53 -2.13
N LYS A 153 4.51 -0.06 -3.32
CA LYS A 153 3.35 -0.80 -3.82
C LYS A 153 3.00 -2.04 -2.97
N TYR A 154 3.99 -2.76 -2.45
CA TYR A 154 3.78 -3.97 -1.65
C TYR A 154 4.07 -3.71 -0.15
N PRO A 155 3.33 -4.35 0.78
CA PRO A 155 2.22 -5.26 0.51
C PRO A 155 1.03 -4.48 -0.04
N LEU A 156 0.26 -5.12 -0.91
CA LEU A 156 -0.85 -4.49 -1.59
C LEU A 156 -2.06 -4.39 -0.66
N GLU A 157 -2.30 -5.45 0.12
CA GLU A 157 -3.36 -5.45 1.12
C GLU A 157 -2.81 -5.00 2.47
N SER A 158 -3.49 -4.07 3.13
CA SER A 158 -3.17 -3.74 4.52
C SER A 158 -3.76 -4.77 5.50
N VAL A 159 -4.95 -5.28 5.19
CA VAL A 159 -5.79 -6.16 6.04
C VAL A 159 -6.50 -7.21 5.17
N PRO A 160 -7.00 -8.32 5.74
CA PRO A 160 -6.86 -8.78 7.14
C PRO A 160 -5.62 -9.65 7.38
N GLU A 161 -5.34 -10.00 8.63
CA GLU A 161 -4.18 -10.82 9.00
C GLU A 161 -4.28 -12.27 8.53
N SER A 162 -5.45 -12.73 8.10
CA SER A 162 -5.64 -14.04 7.48
C SER A 162 -5.14 -14.07 6.03
N GLU A 163 -5.09 -12.91 5.37
CA GLU A 163 -4.66 -12.79 3.99
C GLU A 163 -3.14 -12.87 3.89
N LYS A 164 -2.62 -13.74 3.03
CA LYS A 164 -1.18 -14.01 3.00
C LYS A 164 -0.45 -12.78 2.45
N TYR A 165 0.59 -12.36 3.17
CA TYR A 165 1.42 -11.19 2.85
C TYR A 165 0.76 -9.81 3.02
N SER A 166 -0.51 -9.72 3.44
CA SER A 166 -1.09 -8.44 3.85
C SER A 166 -0.26 -7.81 4.97
N MET A 167 -0.28 -6.48 5.12
CA MET A 167 0.49 -5.78 6.16
C MET A 167 0.23 -6.38 7.55
N THR A 168 -1.03 -6.60 7.92
CA THR A 168 -1.41 -7.22 9.19
C THR A 168 -0.98 -8.69 9.31
N TYR A 169 -0.89 -9.45 8.21
CA TYR A 169 -0.28 -10.78 8.22
C TYR A 169 1.22 -10.69 8.54
N ILE A 170 1.95 -9.75 7.92
CA ILE A 170 3.38 -9.52 8.22
C ILE A 170 3.55 -9.14 9.69
N VAL A 171 2.76 -8.19 10.18
CA VAL A 171 2.77 -7.76 11.60
C VAL A 171 2.49 -8.92 12.55
N LYS A 172 1.48 -9.74 12.25
CA LYS A 172 1.16 -10.96 13.03
C LYS A 172 2.37 -11.90 13.11
N ASP A 173 3.05 -12.14 11.99
CA ASP A 173 4.23 -13.02 11.97
C ASP A 173 5.42 -12.39 12.70
N VAL A 174 5.65 -11.09 12.57
CA VAL A 174 6.65 -10.37 13.38
C VAL A 174 6.38 -10.53 14.88
N ILE A 175 5.14 -10.34 15.31
CA ILE A 175 4.73 -10.55 16.71
C ILE A 175 5.02 -11.99 17.14
N LYS A 176 4.70 -12.98 16.30
CA LYS A 176 4.98 -14.39 16.58
C LYS A 176 6.47 -14.68 16.73
N GLN A 177 7.32 -14.08 15.88
CA GLN A 177 8.77 -14.23 15.99
C GLN A 177 9.31 -13.61 17.28
N ILE A 178 8.92 -12.37 17.58
CA ILE A 178 9.48 -11.61 18.71
C ILE A 178 8.92 -12.13 20.05
N LYS A 179 7.61 -12.34 20.16
CA LYS A 179 6.96 -12.71 21.44
C LYS A 179 6.99 -14.20 21.72
N PHE A 180 6.94 -15.04 20.69
CA PHE A 180 6.76 -16.49 20.85
C PHE A 180 7.89 -17.33 20.25
N GLY A 181 8.90 -16.70 19.64
CA GLY A 181 10.01 -17.42 19.00
C GLY A 181 9.60 -18.25 17.77
N GLN A 182 8.38 -18.08 17.28
CA GLN A 182 7.84 -18.83 16.15
C GLN A 182 8.33 -18.22 14.84
N LYS A 183 9.41 -18.79 14.28
CA LYS A 183 10.01 -18.33 13.03
C LYS A 183 9.14 -18.65 11.82
N ALA A 184 9.00 -17.68 10.91
CA ALA A 184 8.34 -17.91 9.64
C ALA A 184 9.17 -18.83 8.72
N GLY A 185 8.49 -19.69 7.97
CA GLY A 185 9.11 -20.55 6.96
C GLY A 185 9.39 -19.79 5.68
N LEU A 186 10.59 -19.19 5.56
CA LEU A 186 10.93 -18.33 4.43
C LEU A 186 11.35 -19.07 3.15
N SER A 187 11.73 -20.35 3.25
CA SER A 187 12.27 -21.14 2.14
C SER A 187 11.20 -21.63 1.15
N SER A 188 9.93 -21.69 1.58
CA SER A 188 8.79 -22.16 0.77
C SER A 188 7.95 -21.02 0.18
N ILE A 189 8.44 -19.78 0.27
CA ILE A 189 7.76 -18.61 -0.28
C ILE A 189 7.79 -18.69 -1.80
N ASP A 190 6.61 -18.63 -2.42
CA ASP A 190 6.47 -18.52 -3.87
C ASP A 190 6.98 -17.15 -4.34
N LEU A 191 8.03 -17.16 -5.16
CA LEU A 191 8.65 -15.98 -5.77
C LEU A 191 8.32 -15.86 -7.26
N SER A 192 7.61 -16.84 -7.83
CA SER A 192 7.31 -16.90 -9.25
C SER A 192 6.16 -15.97 -9.64
N ASN A 193 5.26 -15.69 -8.68
CA ASN A 193 4.10 -14.85 -8.88
C ASN A 193 4.37 -13.39 -8.47
N LYS A 194 4.70 -12.53 -9.44
CA LYS A 194 4.71 -11.04 -9.26
C LYS A 194 3.37 -10.49 -8.78
N ASN A 195 2.30 -11.24 -8.95
CA ASN A 195 1.00 -11.04 -8.32
C ASN A 195 0.60 -12.39 -7.70
N PRO A 196 0.68 -12.60 -6.38
CA PRO A 196 0.11 -13.81 -5.80
C PRO A 196 -1.39 -13.81 -6.13
N VAL A 197 -1.86 -14.93 -6.66
CA VAL A 197 -3.28 -15.25 -6.68
C VAL A 197 -3.70 -15.28 -5.23
N VAL A 198 -4.27 -14.17 -4.78
CA VAL A 198 -5.03 -14.13 -3.54
C VAL A 198 -6.08 -15.22 -3.71
N ASN A 199 -6.13 -16.18 -2.79
CA ASN A 199 -7.29 -17.06 -2.67
C ASN A 199 -8.44 -16.23 -2.06
N THR A 200 -8.75 -15.09 -2.66
CA THR A 200 -10.01 -14.40 -2.46
C THR A 200 -11.04 -15.30 -3.09
N THR A 201 -12.03 -15.69 -2.30
CA THR A 201 -13.33 -16.11 -2.80
C THR A 201 -13.65 -15.27 -4.04
N TYR A 202 -13.92 -15.90 -5.19
CA TYR A 202 -14.33 -15.18 -6.38
C TYR A 202 -15.49 -14.28 -5.98
N VAL A 203 -15.26 -12.96 -5.95
CA VAL A 203 -16.35 -12.02 -5.76
C VAL A 203 -16.82 -11.69 -7.16
N ASP A 204 -17.76 -12.51 -7.61
CA ASP A 204 -18.48 -12.34 -8.86
C ASP A 204 -19.87 -11.74 -8.62
N ASN A 205 -20.19 -11.43 -7.37
CA ASN A 205 -21.47 -10.89 -6.95
C ASN A 205 -21.30 -9.86 -5.81
N TRP A 206 -21.89 -8.68 -5.98
CA TRP A 206 -21.95 -7.57 -5.02
C TRP A 206 -23.40 -7.19 -4.77
N GLN A 207 -23.76 -6.98 -3.51
CA GLN A 207 -25.15 -6.79 -3.06
C GLN A 207 -25.32 -5.54 -2.18
N PHE A 208 -24.23 -4.91 -1.74
CA PHE A 208 -24.22 -3.62 -1.06
C PHE A 208 -25.06 -3.53 0.23
N GLU A 209 -25.29 -4.67 0.88
CA GLU A 209 -26.06 -4.79 2.13
C GLU A 209 -25.27 -4.26 3.33
N GLY A 210 -25.48 -2.98 3.65
CA GLY A 210 -24.87 -2.29 4.79
C GLY A 210 -23.40 -1.89 4.62
N LYS A 211 -22.81 -2.10 3.43
CA LYS A 211 -21.42 -1.72 3.08
C LYS A 211 -21.25 -1.58 1.57
N VAL A 212 -20.19 -0.91 1.11
CA VAL A 212 -19.90 -0.70 -0.33
C VAL A 212 -19.18 -1.89 -1.00
N ASP A 213 -19.09 -3.04 -0.32
CA ASP A 213 -18.43 -4.27 -0.78
C ASP A 213 -17.03 -4.09 -1.42
N GLY A 214 -16.27 -3.12 -0.91
CA GLY A 214 -14.89 -2.85 -1.34
C GLY A 214 -14.77 -2.05 -2.65
N TRP A 215 -15.88 -1.56 -3.20
CA TRP A 215 -15.84 -0.58 -4.27
C TRP A 215 -15.32 0.77 -3.74
N ILE A 216 -14.59 1.50 -4.58
CA ILE A 216 -14.06 2.83 -4.28
C ILE A 216 -14.52 3.83 -5.33
N ASP A 217 -14.85 5.03 -4.89
CA ASP A 217 -15.14 6.20 -5.73
C ASP A 217 -13.85 6.84 -6.23
N GLN A 218 -13.96 7.56 -7.35
CA GLN A 218 -12.83 8.23 -8.00
C GLN A 218 -13.25 9.61 -8.53
N SER A 219 -13.22 9.83 -9.84
CA SER A 219 -13.53 11.14 -10.43
C SER A 219 -15.02 11.45 -10.32
N ASP A 220 -15.36 12.74 -10.27
CA ASP A 220 -16.70 13.33 -10.36
C ASP A 220 -17.80 12.69 -9.46
N ILE A 221 -17.41 12.18 -8.29
CA ILE A 221 -18.32 11.67 -7.25
C ILE A 221 -18.23 12.57 -6.02
N GLU A 222 -19.37 13.09 -5.57
CA GLU A 222 -19.48 13.88 -4.34
C GLU A 222 -19.63 12.98 -3.10
N GLU A 223 -20.37 11.88 -3.24
CA GLU A 223 -20.61 10.93 -2.16
C GLU A 223 -20.83 9.52 -2.72
N MET A 224 -20.26 8.53 -2.03
CA MET A 224 -20.58 7.12 -2.23
C MET A 224 -20.74 6.39 -0.90
N ARG A 225 -21.86 5.68 -0.72
CA ARG A 225 -22.13 4.87 0.49
C ARG A 225 -23.17 3.80 0.24
N SER A 226 -23.25 2.82 1.13
CA SER A 226 -24.39 1.89 1.15
C SER A 226 -25.58 2.54 1.86
N VAL A 227 -26.78 2.40 1.28
CA VAL A 227 -28.05 2.86 1.84
C VAL A 227 -29.17 1.97 1.35
N ASP A 228 -30.03 1.53 2.27
CA ASP A 228 -31.24 0.74 1.95
C ASP A 228 -30.97 -0.48 1.05
N GLY A 229 -29.82 -1.16 1.25
CA GLY A 229 -29.42 -2.34 0.48
C GLY A 229 -28.79 -2.05 -0.89
N ALA A 230 -28.52 -0.78 -1.22
CA ALA A 230 -27.92 -0.39 -2.49
C ALA A 230 -26.67 0.50 -2.30
N LEU A 231 -25.79 0.49 -3.30
CA LEU A 231 -24.71 1.47 -3.44
C LEU A 231 -25.29 2.77 -3.99
N TYR A 232 -25.36 3.80 -3.15
CA TYR A 232 -25.66 5.17 -3.55
C TYR A 232 -24.41 5.87 -4.06
N ILE A 233 -24.57 6.59 -5.18
CA ILE A 233 -23.54 7.39 -5.83
C ILE A 233 -24.16 8.74 -6.19
N ASN A 234 -23.59 9.84 -5.70
CA ASN A 234 -23.95 11.19 -6.11
C ASN A 234 -22.89 11.75 -7.08
N CYS A 235 -23.23 11.81 -8.36
CA CYS A 235 -22.36 12.30 -9.42
C CYS A 235 -22.41 13.84 -9.48
N ASN A 236 -21.25 14.51 -9.56
CA ASN A 236 -21.15 15.98 -9.61
C ASN A 236 -20.50 16.54 -10.89
N GLY A 237 -20.14 15.68 -11.84
CA GLY A 237 -19.50 16.05 -13.09
C GLY A 237 -19.86 15.15 -14.26
N ASN A 238 -18.97 15.06 -15.26
CA ASN A 238 -19.22 14.38 -16.53
C ASN A 238 -18.42 13.08 -16.70
N ASP A 239 -17.48 12.78 -15.80
CA ASP A 239 -16.72 11.51 -15.76
C ASP A 239 -16.80 10.86 -14.37
N PRO A 240 -18.01 10.61 -13.81
CA PRO A 240 -18.11 9.87 -12.56
C PRO A 240 -17.70 8.41 -12.80
N TYR A 241 -16.82 7.87 -11.97
CA TYR A 241 -16.54 6.43 -12.02
C TYR A 241 -16.18 5.84 -10.66
N ILE A 242 -16.55 4.58 -10.50
CA ILE A 242 -16.19 3.73 -9.36
C ILE A 242 -15.33 2.57 -9.83
N LEU A 243 -14.48 2.07 -8.95
CA LEU A 243 -13.62 0.92 -9.20
C LEU A 243 -14.00 -0.21 -8.26
N SER A 244 -14.07 -1.43 -8.80
CA SER A 244 -14.18 -2.64 -8.00
C SER A 244 -12.98 -2.79 -7.07
N PRO A 245 -13.07 -3.71 -6.09
CA PRO A 245 -11.87 -4.24 -5.43
C PRO A 245 -10.81 -4.62 -6.47
N GLU A 246 -9.54 -4.44 -6.11
CA GLU A 246 -8.45 -4.92 -6.95
C GLU A 246 -8.36 -6.44 -6.91
N ARG A 247 -7.74 -7.02 -7.95
CA ARG A 247 -7.47 -8.46 -8.09
C ARG A 247 -8.69 -9.35 -7.94
N LEU A 248 -9.77 -9.00 -8.64
CA LEU A 248 -11.00 -9.80 -8.68
C LEU A 248 -10.79 -11.29 -9.02
N ASN A 249 -9.69 -11.60 -9.72
CA ASN A 249 -9.29 -12.97 -10.08
C ASN A 249 -10.37 -13.70 -10.90
N ILE A 250 -11.19 -12.97 -11.64
CA ILE A 250 -12.27 -13.53 -12.44
C ILE A 250 -11.67 -14.19 -13.68
N ASN A 251 -11.91 -15.49 -13.85
CA ASN A 251 -11.60 -16.14 -15.12
C ASN A 251 -12.65 -15.72 -16.15
N ALA A 252 -12.24 -14.93 -17.13
CA ALA A 252 -13.12 -14.37 -18.16
C ALA A 252 -13.95 -15.45 -18.88
N LYS A 253 -13.43 -16.66 -19.03
CA LYS A 253 -14.13 -17.78 -19.69
C LYS A 253 -15.29 -18.37 -18.88
N SER A 254 -15.34 -18.10 -17.57
CA SER A 254 -16.38 -18.63 -16.68
C SER A 254 -17.69 -17.87 -16.78
N TYR A 255 -17.67 -16.61 -17.24
CA TYR A 255 -18.82 -15.71 -17.25
C TYR A 255 -19.08 -15.18 -18.66
N LYS A 256 -20.34 -15.17 -19.05
CA LYS A 256 -20.79 -14.69 -20.37
C LYS A 256 -21.52 -13.36 -20.26
N ARG A 257 -22.08 -13.04 -19.09
CA ARG A 257 -22.86 -11.82 -18.91
C ARG A 257 -22.45 -11.09 -17.63
N LEU A 258 -22.54 -9.77 -17.67
CA LEU A 258 -22.53 -8.91 -16.50
C LEU A 258 -23.93 -8.34 -16.34
N HIS A 259 -24.52 -8.53 -15.17
CA HIS A 259 -25.82 -8.00 -14.80
C HIS A 259 -25.64 -6.91 -13.74
N ILE A 260 -26.21 -5.74 -14.00
CA ILE A 260 -26.23 -4.61 -13.09
C ILE A 260 -27.68 -4.22 -12.86
N ARG A 261 -28.12 -4.26 -11.61
CA ARG A 261 -29.45 -3.76 -11.22
C ARG A 261 -29.32 -2.33 -10.71
N ILE A 262 -29.83 -1.38 -11.48
CA ILE A 262 -29.52 0.05 -11.33
C ILE A 262 -30.76 0.94 -11.43
N LYS A 263 -30.83 1.95 -10.57
CA LYS A 263 -31.77 3.06 -10.64
C LYS A 263 -30.99 4.34 -10.97
N ASN A 264 -31.26 4.91 -12.14
CA ASN A 264 -30.55 6.08 -12.64
C ASN A 264 -31.44 7.33 -12.54
N MET A 265 -31.19 8.17 -11.54
CA MET A 265 -31.92 9.45 -11.39
C MET A 265 -31.23 10.63 -12.08
N THR A 266 -30.13 10.38 -12.81
CA THR A 266 -29.45 11.39 -13.63
C THR A 266 -30.13 11.57 -14.99
N ARG A 267 -29.60 12.50 -15.80
CA ARG A 267 -29.99 12.66 -17.21
C ARG A 267 -29.23 11.74 -18.18
N SER A 268 -28.27 10.97 -17.70
CA SER A 268 -27.49 10.07 -18.55
C SER A 268 -28.36 8.99 -19.16
N THR A 269 -28.06 8.63 -20.41
CA THR A 269 -28.80 7.64 -21.20
C THR A 269 -27.97 6.38 -21.45
N SER A 270 -26.78 6.30 -20.88
CA SER A 270 -25.91 5.12 -20.94
C SER A 270 -24.98 5.08 -19.75
N LEU A 271 -24.58 3.87 -19.36
CA LEU A 271 -23.43 3.61 -18.52
C LEU A 271 -22.29 3.02 -19.35
N ARG A 272 -21.09 3.07 -18.80
CA ARG A 272 -19.94 2.37 -19.37
C ARG A 272 -19.30 1.46 -18.32
N VAL A 273 -18.86 0.28 -18.75
CA VAL A 273 -18.09 -0.64 -17.91
C VAL A 273 -16.76 -0.88 -18.58
N PHE A 274 -15.66 -0.69 -17.86
CA PHE A 274 -14.33 -1.09 -18.32
C PHE A 274 -13.79 -2.24 -17.50
N PHE A 275 -12.79 -2.91 -18.06
CA PHE A 275 -12.06 -3.96 -17.37
C PHE A 275 -10.56 -3.90 -17.68
N ILE A 276 -9.76 -4.41 -16.75
CA ILE A 276 -8.35 -4.72 -17.00
C ILE A 276 -8.07 -6.19 -16.69
N THR A 277 -6.97 -6.68 -17.26
CA THR A 277 -6.58 -8.08 -17.13
C THR A 277 -5.24 -8.20 -16.42
N ASN A 278 -4.87 -9.42 -16.04
CA ASN A 278 -3.53 -9.71 -15.55
C ASN A 278 -2.44 -9.52 -16.62
N ALA A 279 -2.79 -9.54 -17.91
CA ALA A 279 -1.87 -9.36 -19.03
C ALA A 279 -1.75 -7.90 -19.50
N ASP A 280 -2.77 -7.08 -19.22
CA ASP A 280 -2.83 -5.68 -19.64
C ASP A 280 -3.60 -4.86 -18.60
N SER A 281 -2.88 -4.00 -17.90
CA SER A 281 -3.37 -3.14 -16.83
C SER A 281 -3.80 -1.74 -17.28
N ASN A 282 -3.74 -1.45 -18.58
CA ASN A 282 -4.16 -0.13 -19.08
C ASN A 282 -5.69 -0.09 -19.16
N MET A 283 -6.33 0.89 -18.52
CA MET A 283 -7.77 1.10 -18.63
C MET A 283 -8.03 1.95 -19.90
N ASP A 284 -8.57 1.33 -20.96
CA ASP A 284 -8.80 1.99 -22.24
C ASP A 284 -10.15 1.61 -22.87
N GLU A 285 -10.60 2.39 -23.85
CA GLU A 285 -11.91 2.22 -24.48
C GLU A 285 -12.08 0.88 -25.21
N GLN A 286 -11.00 0.24 -25.66
CA GLN A 286 -11.10 -1.07 -26.34
C GLN A 286 -11.51 -2.16 -25.35
N LYS A 287 -11.22 -1.99 -24.06
CA LYS A 287 -11.63 -2.87 -22.96
C LYS A 287 -12.85 -2.31 -22.22
N SER A 288 -13.84 -1.84 -22.97
CA SER A 288 -15.08 -1.30 -22.42
C SER A 288 -16.35 -1.86 -23.08
N TYR A 289 -17.47 -1.64 -22.40
CA TYR A 289 -18.83 -1.88 -22.86
C TYR A 289 -19.66 -0.64 -22.61
N VAL A 290 -20.53 -0.29 -23.56
CA VAL A 290 -21.54 0.76 -23.36
C VAL A 290 -22.90 0.08 -23.30
N ALA A 291 -23.67 0.38 -22.26
CA ALA A 291 -25.02 -0.14 -22.08
C ALA A 291 -26.03 1.00 -21.92
N PRO A 292 -27.22 0.90 -22.51
CA PRO A 292 -28.23 1.95 -22.41
C PRO A 292 -28.80 2.04 -20.99
N LEU A 293 -29.17 3.25 -20.60
CA LEU A 293 -29.89 3.56 -19.37
C LEU A 293 -31.18 4.32 -19.68
N THR A 294 -32.21 4.08 -18.88
CA THR A 294 -33.35 4.99 -18.78
C THR A 294 -32.93 6.20 -17.97
N SER A 295 -33.12 7.42 -18.51
CA SER A 295 -32.82 8.65 -17.79
C SER A 295 -33.96 9.04 -16.84
N GLY A 296 -33.62 9.61 -15.68
CA GLY A 296 -34.59 10.05 -14.68
C GLY A 296 -35.50 8.94 -14.16
N ASP A 297 -34.99 7.71 -14.08
CA ASP A 297 -35.76 6.56 -13.66
C ASP A 297 -35.99 6.56 -12.14
N SER A 298 -37.25 6.42 -11.76
CA SER A 298 -37.66 6.31 -10.35
C SER A 298 -37.53 4.89 -9.79
N GLY A 299 -37.34 3.88 -10.65
CA GLY A 299 -37.24 2.47 -10.28
C GLY A 299 -35.91 1.82 -10.67
N TYR A 300 -35.68 0.61 -10.17
CA TYR A 300 -34.54 -0.20 -10.58
C TYR A 300 -34.83 -0.93 -11.90
N THR A 301 -33.85 -0.90 -12.79
CA THR A 301 -33.82 -1.60 -14.06
C THR A 301 -32.65 -2.59 -14.11
N ASP A 302 -32.80 -3.63 -14.92
CA ASP A 302 -31.77 -4.65 -15.11
C ASP A 302 -31.01 -4.38 -16.41
N VAL A 303 -29.71 -4.09 -16.28
CA VAL A 303 -28.79 -3.91 -17.40
C VAL A 303 -27.98 -5.17 -17.58
N TYR A 304 -28.07 -5.80 -18.74
CA TYR A 304 -27.29 -6.98 -19.11
C TYR A 304 -26.27 -6.63 -20.19
N ILE A 305 -25.00 -6.95 -19.95
CA ILE A 305 -23.89 -6.78 -20.88
C ILE A 305 -23.41 -8.16 -21.32
N ASP A 306 -23.38 -8.42 -22.64
CA ASP A 306 -22.75 -9.61 -23.20
C ASP A 306 -21.23 -9.44 -23.18
N LEU A 307 -20.56 -10.14 -22.26
CA LEU A 307 -19.12 -10.04 -22.09
C LEU A 307 -18.37 -10.61 -23.30
N ALA A 308 -18.93 -11.62 -23.96
CA ALA A 308 -18.32 -12.25 -25.14
C ALA A 308 -18.31 -11.33 -26.37
N SER A 309 -19.10 -10.25 -26.36
CA SER A 309 -19.12 -9.25 -27.44
C SER A 309 -17.78 -8.48 -27.57
N ASN A 310 -16.98 -8.44 -26.50
CA ASN A 310 -15.66 -7.84 -26.52
C ASN A 310 -14.57 -8.93 -26.52
N SER A 311 -13.86 -9.08 -27.66
CA SER A 311 -12.80 -10.08 -27.82
C SER A 311 -11.61 -9.94 -26.86
N LEU A 312 -11.48 -8.81 -26.16
CA LEU A 312 -10.47 -8.56 -25.14
C LEU A 312 -10.88 -9.06 -23.76
N TRP A 313 -12.14 -9.46 -23.54
CA TRP A 313 -12.58 -10.17 -22.33
C TRP A 313 -12.03 -11.60 -22.31
N LYS A 314 -10.76 -11.73 -21.90
CA LYS A 314 -10.03 -12.99 -21.89
C LYS A 314 -8.99 -12.99 -20.77
N GLY A 315 -8.54 -14.19 -20.40
CA GLY A 315 -7.56 -14.36 -19.33
C GLY A 315 -8.20 -14.12 -17.96
N ILE A 316 -7.45 -13.49 -17.06
CA ILE A 316 -7.92 -13.17 -15.71
C ILE A 316 -8.25 -11.69 -15.64
N ILE A 317 -9.51 -11.36 -15.37
CA ILE A 317 -9.97 -9.99 -15.13
C ILE A 317 -9.58 -9.62 -13.69
N THR A 318 -8.87 -8.50 -13.56
CA THR A 318 -8.27 -8.08 -12.29
C THR A 318 -8.97 -6.88 -11.69
N ARG A 319 -9.75 -6.12 -12.47
CA ARG A 319 -10.52 -4.97 -11.98
C ARG A 319 -11.62 -4.61 -12.95
N LEU A 320 -12.73 -4.12 -12.43
CA LEU A 320 -13.80 -3.47 -13.18
C LEU A 320 -13.83 -1.98 -12.81
N ARG A 321 -14.19 -1.15 -13.79
CA ARG A 321 -14.57 0.26 -13.60
C ARG A 321 -16.01 0.41 -14.09
N ILE A 322 -16.86 1.05 -13.30
CA ILE A 322 -18.22 1.39 -13.71
C ILE A 322 -18.33 2.90 -13.75
N ASP A 323 -18.75 3.39 -14.89
CA ASP A 323 -19.11 4.78 -15.12
C ASP A 323 -20.63 4.80 -15.13
N PRO A 324 -21.27 5.18 -14.02
CA PRO A 324 -22.73 5.13 -13.88
C PRO A 324 -23.47 6.11 -14.80
N GLY A 325 -22.74 7.03 -15.45
CA GLY A 325 -23.25 8.00 -16.39
C GLY A 325 -22.21 9.09 -16.69
N ASP A 326 -22.66 10.15 -17.33
CA ASP A 326 -21.91 11.34 -17.75
C ASP A 326 -22.63 12.65 -17.39
N GLN A 327 -23.62 12.59 -16.48
CA GLN A 327 -24.42 13.72 -16.02
C GLN A 327 -24.50 13.73 -14.49
N PRO A 328 -24.54 14.91 -13.86
CA PRO A 328 -24.75 15.02 -12.42
C PRO A 328 -26.08 14.45 -11.94
N GLY A 329 -26.12 14.01 -10.68
CA GLY A 329 -27.29 13.49 -9.99
C GLY A 329 -27.04 12.13 -9.34
N GLU A 330 -28.13 11.53 -8.86
CA GLU A 330 -28.05 10.33 -8.04
C GLU A 330 -28.19 9.05 -8.86
N VAL A 331 -27.39 8.05 -8.51
CA VAL A 331 -27.47 6.69 -9.04
C VAL A 331 -27.46 5.71 -7.88
N TYR A 332 -28.25 4.64 -8.00
CA TYR A 332 -28.29 3.57 -7.02
C TYR A 332 -28.06 2.24 -7.72
N ILE A 333 -27.10 1.46 -7.24
CA ILE A 333 -26.83 0.11 -7.73
C ILE A 333 -27.22 -0.87 -6.64
N ASP A 334 -28.25 -1.67 -6.90
CA ASP A 334 -28.73 -2.73 -6.00
C ASP A 334 -27.77 -3.91 -5.99
N SER A 335 -27.38 -4.36 -7.19
CA SER A 335 -26.45 -5.47 -7.33
C SER A 335 -25.61 -5.39 -8.60
N ILE A 336 -24.45 -6.04 -8.55
CA ILE A 336 -23.60 -6.32 -9.71
C ILE A 336 -23.28 -7.81 -9.66
N SER A 337 -23.52 -8.55 -10.73
CA SER A 337 -23.23 -9.99 -10.81
C SER A 337 -22.65 -10.38 -12.16
N LEU A 338 -21.69 -11.30 -12.15
CA LEU A 338 -21.20 -11.99 -13.33
C LEU A 338 -21.89 -13.36 -13.44
N GLU A 339 -22.43 -13.67 -14.62
CA GLU A 339 -23.27 -14.84 -14.91
C GLU A 339 -22.76 -15.73 -16.04
#